data_AF-A0A6S7FC01-F1
#
_entry.id   AF-A0A6S7FC01-F1
#
_cell.length_a   1.000
_cell.length_b   1.000
_cell.length_c   1.000
_cell.angle_alpha   90.00
_cell.angle_beta   90.00
_cell.angle_gamma   90.00
#
_symmetry.space_group_name_H-M   'P 1'
#
loop_
_entity.id
_entity.type
_entity.pdbx_description
1 polymer ?
#
loop_
_entity_poly.entity_id
_entity_poly.type
_entity_poly.pdbx_seq_one_letter_code
_entity_poly.pdbx_strand_id
1 'polypeptide(L)'
;MGFSSALRDRLVQTATGAGLALILAVLALASPTPAMAEGRIRIAEQYGIVYLLLNVARDQQLIEKHGKAEGVDISVEWAKLSGGSAVNDALLSGAVDIAGAGVGPLLTIWDRTRGKQNVKGVASLGNFPYYLVSNNPNVKTIADFTEKDRIAVPAVGVSVQSRVLQLASAKLWGDAQFNKLDKISVALPHPDAAAAIIAGGTEITGHFGNPPFQEQELAENPKARIVLNSYDVLGGPSSSTVLFATEKFRKDNPKTYKAFQAALKEAAQFAAANPEQAADTYLRVTGAKLDRSFLIKVIKNPDVQFKLEPQNTYALAEFMHKVGAIKNAPASWRDYFFDDPVTAQGS
;
A
#
# COMPACT_ATOMS: atom_id res chain seq x y z
N MET A 1 39.96 4.53 -75.44
CA MET A 1 38.95 5.28 -74.66
C MET A 1 39.29 5.15 -73.19
N GLY A 2 40.09 6.07 -72.65
CA GLY A 2 40.46 6.10 -71.24
C GLY A 2 39.42 6.90 -70.45
N PHE A 3 38.79 6.27 -69.45
CA PHE A 3 37.94 7.00 -68.51
C PHE A 3 38.77 8.05 -67.79
N SER A 4 38.30 9.30 -67.82
CA SER A 4 38.90 10.45 -67.13
C SER A 4 39.11 10.13 -65.64
N SER A 5 40.27 10.51 -65.09
CA SER A 5 40.64 10.29 -63.67
C SER A 5 39.57 10.79 -62.71
N ALA A 6 38.85 11.85 -63.09
CA ALA A 6 37.75 12.43 -62.31
C ALA A 6 36.57 11.48 -62.08
N LEU A 7 36.34 10.49 -62.95
CA LEU A 7 35.25 9.51 -62.77
C LEU A 7 35.65 8.39 -61.78
N ARG A 8 36.93 8.00 -61.76
CA ARG A 8 37.46 7.01 -60.80
C ARG A 8 37.44 7.55 -59.37
N ASP A 9 37.84 8.80 -59.18
CA ASP A 9 37.89 9.41 -57.85
C ASP A 9 36.48 9.58 -57.25
N ARG A 10 35.49 9.93 -58.08
CA ARG A 10 34.08 10.01 -57.64
C ARG A 10 33.50 8.65 -57.26
N LEU A 11 33.79 7.60 -58.04
CA LEU A 11 33.33 6.24 -57.73
C LEU A 11 33.93 5.69 -56.44
N VAL A 12 35.22 5.96 -56.19
CA VAL A 12 35.91 5.57 -54.94
C VAL A 12 35.36 6.34 -53.73
N GLN A 13 35.07 7.64 -53.87
CA GLN A 13 34.44 8.45 -52.82
C GLN A 13 33.01 7.99 -52.49
N THR A 14 32.22 7.61 -53.50
CA THR A 14 30.85 7.09 -53.25
C THR A 14 30.85 5.69 -52.63
N ALA A 15 31.79 4.82 -53.00
CA ALA A 15 31.90 3.47 -52.44
C ALA A 15 32.40 3.47 -50.98
N THR A 16 33.31 4.40 -50.63
CA THR A 16 33.80 4.57 -49.25
C THR A 16 32.75 5.21 -48.33
N GLY A 17 31.95 6.15 -48.83
CA GLY A 17 30.82 6.73 -48.07
C GLY A 17 29.71 5.74 -47.75
N ALA A 18 29.37 4.85 -48.69
CA ALA A 18 28.33 3.82 -48.50
C ALA A 18 28.77 2.72 -47.50
N GLY A 19 30.03 2.33 -47.52
CA GLY A 19 30.58 1.35 -46.55
C GLY A 19 30.60 1.88 -45.12
N LEU A 20 30.94 3.16 -44.93
CA LEU A 20 30.97 3.78 -43.61
C LEU A 20 29.56 3.93 -43.00
N ALA A 21 28.57 4.27 -43.83
CA ALA A 21 27.17 4.38 -43.40
C ALA A 21 26.57 3.02 -42.98
N LEU A 22 26.94 1.94 -43.68
CA LEU A 22 26.46 0.59 -43.34
C LEU A 22 27.09 0.08 -42.02
N ILE A 23 28.36 0.38 -41.77
CA ILE A 23 29.04 0.02 -40.51
C ILE A 23 28.44 0.78 -39.32
N LEU A 24 28.12 2.07 -39.47
CA LEU A 24 27.48 2.87 -38.43
C LEU A 24 26.04 2.39 -38.14
N ALA A 25 25.30 1.94 -39.16
CA ALA A 25 23.95 1.39 -38.97
C ALA A 25 23.97 0.04 -38.22
N VAL A 26 24.96 -0.82 -38.47
CA VAL A 26 25.13 -2.09 -37.76
C VAL A 26 25.59 -1.87 -36.31
N LEU A 27 26.45 -0.88 -36.06
CA LEU A 27 26.86 -0.50 -34.69
C LEU A 27 25.72 0.15 -33.88
N ALA A 28 24.82 0.89 -34.54
CA ALA A 28 23.63 1.44 -33.89
C ALA A 28 22.60 0.36 -33.50
N LEU A 29 22.52 -0.73 -34.28
CA LEU A 29 21.67 -1.89 -33.96
C LEU A 29 22.30 -2.88 -32.97
N ALA A 30 23.63 -2.83 -32.81
CA ALA A 30 24.38 -3.64 -31.85
C ALA A 30 24.66 -2.90 -30.52
N SER A 31 24.20 -1.66 -30.39
CA SER A 31 24.23 -0.95 -29.11
C SER A 31 23.28 -1.68 -28.17
N PRO A 32 23.73 -2.24 -27.03
CA PRO A 32 22.79 -2.76 -26.04
C PRO A 32 21.87 -1.59 -25.72
N THR A 33 20.57 -1.74 -26.01
CA THR A 33 19.55 -0.86 -25.44
C THR A 33 19.92 -0.72 -23.98
N PRO A 34 20.06 0.50 -23.42
CA PRO A 34 20.33 0.62 -22.00
C PRO A 34 19.23 -0.18 -21.33
N ALA A 35 19.58 -1.34 -20.78
CA ALA A 35 18.75 -1.97 -19.79
C ALA A 35 18.51 -0.84 -18.80
N MET A 36 17.26 -0.39 -18.66
CA MET A 36 16.94 0.53 -17.58
C MET A 36 17.49 -0.16 -16.35
N ALA A 37 18.59 0.35 -15.80
CA ALA A 37 19.29 -0.34 -14.75
C ALA A 37 18.29 -0.43 -13.60
N GLU A 38 17.82 -1.64 -13.34
CA GLU A 38 17.06 -1.94 -12.13
C GLU A 38 17.94 -1.59 -10.92
N GLY A 39 17.33 -1.34 -9.77
CA GLY A 39 18.08 -0.87 -8.59
C GLY A 39 17.56 0.41 -7.97
N ARG A 40 16.43 0.96 -8.42
CA ARG A 40 15.71 1.98 -7.66
C ARG A 40 14.32 1.47 -7.29
N ILE A 41 13.95 1.66 -6.03
CA ILE A 41 12.61 1.36 -5.53
C ILE A 41 12.16 2.45 -4.56
N ARG A 42 11.02 3.06 -4.87
CA ARG A 42 10.41 4.14 -4.07
C ARG A 42 9.13 3.62 -3.45
N ILE A 43 9.04 3.66 -2.12
CA ILE A 43 7.98 3.00 -1.37
C ILE A 43 7.18 4.05 -0.59
N ALA A 44 5.89 4.18 -0.91
CA ALA A 44 4.95 4.96 -0.10
C ALA A 44 4.35 4.12 1.01
N GLU A 45 4.25 4.69 2.21
CA GLU A 45 3.54 4.13 3.35
C GLU A 45 2.75 5.24 4.06
N GLN A 46 1.82 4.83 4.93
CA GLN A 46 1.10 5.75 5.83
C GLN A 46 1.59 5.54 7.28
N TYR A 47 0.77 5.91 8.25
CA TYR A 47 1.10 5.85 9.67
C TYR A 47 0.60 4.56 10.33
N GLY A 48 1.30 4.14 11.38
CA GLY A 48 0.89 3.05 12.27
C GLY A 48 1.72 1.78 12.12
N ILE A 49 1.55 0.89 13.09
CA ILE A 49 2.34 -0.34 13.22
C ILE A 49 2.00 -1.39 12.15
N VAL A 50 0.91 -1.17 11.41
CA VAL A 50 0.55 -1.96 10.23
C VAL A 50 1.62 -1.91 9.12
N TYR A 51 2.61 -1.02 9.21
CA TYR A 51 3.77 -0.93 8.32
C TYR A 51 5.06 -1.53 8.93
N LEU A 52 4.98 -2.23 10.06
CA LEU A 52 6.15 -2.73 10.81
C LEU A 52 7.12 -3.53 9.95
N LEU A 53 6.63 -4.34 9.01
CA LEU A 53 7.49 -5.13 8.12
C LEU A 53 8.36 -4.25 7.22
N LEU A 54 7.82 -3.11 6.74
CA LEU A 54 8.62 -2.12 6.02
C LEU A 54 9.61 -1.41 6.94
N ASN A 55 9.25 -1.16 8.20
CA ASN A 55 10.17 -0.56 9.17
C ASN A 55 11.34 -1.50 9.48
N VAL A 56 11.08 -2.80 9.66
CA VAL A 56 12.10 -3.83 9.82
C VAL A 56 12.99 -3.93 8.58
N ALA A 57 12.38 -3.99 7.39
CA ALA A 57 13.14 -4.03 6.15
C ALA A 57 14.03 -2.80 5.96
N ARG A 58 13.56 -1.61 6.36
CA ARG A 58 14.33 -0.36 6.32
C ARG A 58 15.49 -0.36 7.32
N ASP A 59 15.21 -0.65 8.59
CA ASP A 59 16.19 -0.58 9.68
C ASP A 59 17.36 -1.54 9.47
N GLN A 60 17.07 -2.72 8.91
CA GLN A 60 18.06 -3.76 8.64
C GLN A 60 18.58 -3.76 7.20
N GLN A 61 18.17 -2.78 6.38
CA GLN A 61 18.54 -2.65 4.96
C GLN A 61 18.33 -3.95 4.16
N LEU A 62 17.20 -4.63 4.41
CA LEU A 62 16.94 -5.96 3.88
C LEU A 62 16.77 -5.94 2.36
N ILE A 63 16.17 -4.90 1.80
CA ILE A 63 15.96 -4.81 0.35
C ILE A 63 17.32 -4.69 -0.35
N GLU A 64 18.21 -3.85 0.18
CA GLU A 64 19.56 -3.65 -0.31
C GLU A 64 20.40 -4.92 -0.15
N LYS A 65 20.30 -5.60 1.01
CA LYS A 65 20.94 -6.89 1.28
C LYS A 65 20.53 -7.94 0.24
N HIS A 66 19.23 -8.11 -0.02
CA HIS A 66 18.74 -9.07 -1.00
C HIS A 66 19.05 -8.63 -2.44
N GLY A 67 19.10 -7.33 -2.71
CA GLY A 67 19.52 -6.78 -4.00
C GLY A 67 20.93 -7.20 -4.37
N LYS A 68 21.88 -7.04 -3.43
CA LYS A 68 23.28 -7.47 -3.62
C LYS A 68 23.39 -8.95 -3.93
N ALA A 69 22.57 -9.80 -3.30
CA ALA A 69 22.53 -11.23 -3.59
C ALA A 69 22.02 -11.56 -5.00
N GLU A 70 21.16 -10.70 -5.57
CA GLU A 70 20.71 -10.78 -6.98
C GLU A 70 21.67 -10.07 -7.96
N GLY A 71 22.77 -9.49 -7.47
CA GLY A 71 23.75 -8.76 -8.27
C GLY A 71 23.28 -7.37 -8.71
N VAL A 72 22.42 -6.73 -7.92
CA VAL A 72 21.90 -5.37 -8.16
C VAL A 72 22.15 -4.50 -6.94
N ASP A 73 22.73 -3.32 -7.13
CA ASP A 73 22.78 -2.31 -6.06
C ASP A 73 21.44 -1.57 -6.00
N ILE A 74 20.71 -1.72 -4.89
CA ILE A 74 19.37 -1.15 -4.75
C ILE A 74 19.43 0.10 -3.87
N SER A 75 18.92 1.21 -4.40
CA SER A 75 18.58 2.42 -3.68
C SER A 75 17.09 2.41 -3.33
N VAL A 76 16.79 2.55 -2.04
CA VAL A 76 15.43 2.61 -1.51
C VAL A 76 15.09 4.02 -1.08
N GLU A 77 14.01 4.58 -1.61
CA GLU A 77 13.45 5.85 -1.15
C GLU A 77 12.10 5.61 -0.48
N TRP A 78 11.79 6.42 0.52
CA TRP A 78 10.60 6.23 1.35
C TRP A 78 9.76 7.50 1.37
N ALA A 79 8.47 7.36 1.14
CA ALA A 79 7.50 8.44 1.23
C ALA A 79 6.45 8.13 2.31
N LYS A 80 6.12 9.13 3.12
CA LYS A 80 5.04 9.06 4.11
C LYS A 80 3.87 9.91 3.60
N LEU A 81 2.71 9.29 3.39
CA LEU A 81 1.53 9.95 2.84
C LEU A 81 0.35 9.89 3.81
N SER A 82 -0.58 10.84 3.67
CA SER A 82 -1.67 11.08 4.61
C SER A 82 -2.84 10.10 4.50
N GLY A 83 -3.03 9.46 3.34
CA GLY A 83 -4.19 8.60 3.09
C GLY A 83 -4.14 7.87 1.74
N GLY A 84 -5.08 6.95 1.55
CA GLY A 84 -5.13 6.07 0.37
C GLY A 84 -5.23 6.79 -0.97
N SER A 85 -5.93 7.93 -1.05
CA SER A 85 -6.02 8.72 -2.29
C SER A 85 -4.66 9.28 -2.72
N ALA A 86 -3.93 9.89 -1.78
CA ALA A 86 -2.58 10.42 -2.04
C ALA A 86 -1.60 9.31 -2.44
N VAL A 87 -1.71 8.12 -1.82
CA VAL A 87 -0.92 6.95 -2.20
C VAL A 87 -1.22 6.50 -3.63
N ASN A 88 -2.49 6.44 -4.02
CA ASN A 88 -2.88 6.07 -5.37
C ASN A 88 -2.37 7.10 -6.40
N ASP A 89 -2.49 8.40 -6.12
CA ASP A 89 -2.02 9.45 -7.02
C ASP A 89 -0.49 9.42 -7.18
N ALA A 90 0.25 9.15 -6.09
CA ALA A 90 1.70 8.98 -6.14
C ALA A 90 2.13 7.79 -7.00
N LEU A 91 1.40 6.66 -6.95
CA LEU A 91 1.69 5.51 -7.81
C LEU A 91 1.34 5.80 -9.27
N LEU A 92 0.18 6.41 -9.54
CA LEU A 92 -0.28 6.73 -10.91
C LEU A 92 0.62 7.73 -11.63
N SER A 93 1.15 8.71 -10.90
CA SER A 93 2.12 9.70 -11.41
C SER A 93 3.52 9.13 -11.57
N GLY A 94 3.79 7.92 -11.05
CA GLY A 94 5.12 7.33 -11.02
C GLY A 94 6.06 8.00 -10.03
N ALA A 95 5.53 8.73 -9.03
CA ALA A 95 6.31 9.28 -7.93
C ALA A 95 6.82 8.19 -6.98
N VAL A 96 6.07 7.08 -6.86
CA VAL A 96 6.49 5.86 -6.16
C VAL A 96 6.31 4.63 -7.03
N ASP A 97 7.02 3.56 -6.68
CA ASP A 97 7.01 2.27 -7.38
C ASP A 97 6.18 1.22 -6.64
N ILE A 98 6.24 1.25 -5.31
CA ILE A 98 5.39 0.45 -4.40
C ILE A 98 4.54 1.38 -3.56
N ALA A 99 3.24 1.12 -3.55
CA ALA A 99 2.27 1.81 -2.73
C ALA A 99 1.79 0.94 -1.58
N GLY A 100 1.88 1.45 -0.35
CA GLY A 100 1.34 0.85 0.86
C GLY A 100 0.09 1.59 1.33
N ALA A 101 -1.04 0.90 1.33
CA ALA A 101 -2.32 1.40 1.85
C ALA A 101 -3.21 0.22 2.26
N GLY A 102 -4.52 0.39 2.29
CA GLY A 102 -5.45 -0.72 2.56
C GLY A 102 -6.03 -1.37 1.29
N VAL A 103 -6.86 -2.39 1.49
CA VAL A 103 -7.57 -3.10 0.40
C VAL A 103 -8.51 -2.18 -0.39
N GLY A 104 -9.17 -1.22 0.26
CA GLY A 104 -10.03 -0.23 -0.40
C GLY A 104 -9.31 0.60 -1.48
N PRO A 105 -8.18 1.26 -1.16
CA PRO A 105 -7.35 1.95 -2.14
C PRO A 105 -6.83 1.03 -3.26
N LEU A 106 -6.38 -0.19 -2.93
CA LEU A 106 -5.96 -1.21 -3.92
C LEU A 106 -7.07 -1.51 -4.92
N LEU A 107 -8.27 -1.85 -4.45
CA LEU A 107 -9.41 -2.17 -5.33
C LEU A 107 -9.79 -0.98 -6.22
N THR A 108 -9.74 0.23 -5.67
CA THR A 108 -10.02 1.46 -6.41
C THR A 108 -9.03 1.68 -7.55
N ILE A 109 -7.72 1.51 -7.30
CA ILE A 109 -6.69 1.71 -8.34
C ILE A 109 -6.61 0.54 -9.32
N TRP A 110 -6.85 -0.69 -8.85
CA TRP A 110 -6.96 -1.88 -9.69
C TRP A 110 -8.05 -1.70 -10.76
N ASP A 111 -9.25 -1.30 -10.34
CA ASP A 111 -10.39 -1.08 -11.24
C ASP A 111 -10.09 0.01 -12.28
N ARG A 112 -9.51 1.13 -11.83
CA ARG A 112 -9.19 2.29 -12.68
C ARG A 112 -8.07 2.02 -13.70
N THR A 113 -7.14 1.12 -13.37
CA THR A 113 -5.94 0.85 -14.20
C THR A 113 -6.04 -0.45 -14.99
N ARG A 114 -7.15 -1.18 -14.89
CA ARG A 114 -7.39 -2.43 -15.63
C ARG A 114 -7.26 -2.21 -17.13
N GLY A 115 -6.42 -3.02 -17.77
CA GLY A 115 -6.10 -2.94 -19.20
C GLY A 115 -5.10 -1.83 -19.57
N LYS A 116 -4.52 -1.14 -18.59
CA LYS A 116 -3.51 -0.08 -18.80
C LYS A 116 -2.28 -0.33 -17.93
N GLN A 117 -2.13 0.37 -16.80
CA GLN A 117 -1.01 0.17 -15.87
C GLN A 117 -1.11 -1.15 -15.09
N ASN A 118 -2.30 -1.77 -15.06
CA ASN A 118 -2.56 -3.05 -14.40
C ASN A 118 -1.98 -3.10 -12.98
N VAL A 119 -2.38 -2.15 -12.13
CA VAL A 119 -1.96 -2.12 -10.74
C VAL A 119 -2.58 -3.29 -9.99
N LYS A 120 -1.74 -4.06 -9.28
CA LYS A 120 -2.17 -5.20 -8.46
C LYS A 120 -1.37 -5.28 -7.17
N GLY A 121 -1.95 -5.95 -6.18
CA GLY A 121 -1.33 -6.27 -4.91
C GLY A 121 -0.12 -7.19 -5.09
N VAL A 122 0.94 -6.91 -4.32
CA VAL A 122 2.21 -7.63 -4.33
C VAL A 122 2.47 -8.37 -3.01
N ALA A 123 1.86 -7.91 -1.91
CA ALA A 123 1.92 -8.54 -0.59
C ALA A 123 0.87 -7.92 0.35
N SER A 124 0.48 -8.64 1.39
CA SER A 124 -0.05 -8.06 2.64
C SER A 124 1.09 -7.69 3.58
N LEU A 125 0.83 -6.81 4.55
CA LEU A 125 1.72 -6.57 5.69
C LEU A 125 1.20 -7.18 7.00
N GLY A 126 0.04 -7.82 6.95
CA GLY A 126 -0.56 -8.53 8.08
C GLY A 126 -2.04 -8.25 8.27
N ASN A 127 -2.59 -8.96 9.25
CA ASN A 127 -3.96 -8.83 9.70
C ASN A 127 -3.97 -8.02 11.00
N PHE A 128 -4.74 -6.93 10.99
CA PHE A 128 -4.92 -6.07 12.16
C PHE A 128 -6.37 -5.60 12.16
N PRO A 129 -7.10 -5.69 13.29
CA PRO A 129 -8.43 -5.12 13.35
C PRO A 129 -8.32 -3.59 13.34
N TYR A 130 -9.18 -2.96 12.58
CA TYR A 130 -9.52 -1.55 12.72
C TYR A 130 -10.66 -1.40 13.73
N TYR A 131 -10.55 -0.41 14.60
CA TYR A 131 -11.63 0.02 15.49
C TYR A 131 -12.13 1.40 15.10
N LEU A 132 -13.46 1.53 15.01
CA LEU A 132 -14.10 2.83 15.09
C LEU A 132 -14.27 3.15 16.57
N VAL A 133 -13.48 4.09 17.06
CA VAL A 133 -13.52 4.58 18.43
C VAL A 133 -14.34 5.86 18.47
N SER A 134 -15.19 6.03 19.48
CA SER A 134 -15.93 7.26 19.75
C SER A 134 -15.68 7.74 21.18
N ASN A 135 -15.50 9.05 21.36
CA ASN A 135 -15.45 9.70 22.68
C ASN A 135 -16.79 10.39 23.04
N ASN A 136 -17.80 10.33 22.17
CA ASN A 136 -19.14 10.83 22.44
C ASN A 136 -19.92 9.77 23.28
N PRO A 137 -20.32 10.08 24.52
CA PRO A 137 -20.97 9.10 25.40
C PRO A 137 -22.34 8.62 24.91
N ASN A 138 -22.97 9.35 23.99
CA ASN A 138 -24.24 8.98 23.38
C ASN A 138 -24.08 8.00 22.22
N VAL A 139 -22.86 7.82 21.70
CA VAL A 139 -22.57 6.93 20.57
C VAL A 139 -22.04 5.60 21.08
N LYS A 140 -22.83 4.54 20.96
CA LYS A 140 -22.46 3.17 21.36
C LYS A 140 -22.30 2.24 20.17
N THR A 141 -22.97 2.57 19.08
CA THR A 141 -22.95 1.86 17.81
C THR A 141 -22.89 2.87 16.67
N ILE A 142 -22.62 2.39 15.45
CA ILE A 142 -22.68 3.27 14.27
C ILE A 142 -24.06 3.87 14.01
N ALA A 143 -25.12 3.32 14.63
CA ALA A 143 -26.49 3.84 14.50
C ALA A 143 -26.73 5.14 15.27
N ASP A 144 -25.90 5.41 16.26
CA ASP A 144 -26.08 6.52 17.19
C ASP A 144 -25.41 7.81 16.71
N PHE A 145 -24.59 7.75 15.65
CA PHE A 145 -23.97 8.94 15.06
C PHE A 145 -25.03 9.86 14.44
N THR A 146 -24.81 11.17 14.61
CA THR A 146 -25.70 12.23 14.11
C THR A 146 -24.92 13.24 13.28
N GLU A 147 -25.59 14.24 12.69
CA GLU A 147 -24.92 15.31 11.95
C GLU A 147 -24.03 16.23 12.80
N LYS A 148 -24.09 16.09 14.14
CA LYS A 148 -23.20 16.79 15.07
C LYS A 148 -21.84 16.11 15.22
N ASP A 149 -21.74 14.85 14.80
CA ASP A 149 -20.53 14.06 14.91
C ASP A 149 -19.64 14.25 13.67
N ARG A 150 -18.33 14.05 13.84
CA ARG A 150 -17.40 13.88 12.72
C ARG A 150 -16.58 12.62 12.90
N ILE A 151 -16.59 11.79 11.87
CA ILE A 151 -15.84 10.52 11.84
C ILE A 151 -14.57 10.72 11.02
N ALA A 152 -13.42 10.74 11.67
CA ALA A 152 -12.14 10.81 11.00
C ALA A 152 -11.80 9.47 10.32
N VAL A 153 -11.38 9.55 9.05
CA VAL A 153 -10.80 8.46 8.26
C VAL A 153 -9.65 9.02 7.40
N PRO A 154 -8.67 8.20 6.96
CA PRO A 154 -7.56 8.73 6.14
C PRO A 154 -7.98 9.32 4.79
N ALA A 155 -9.06 8.80 4.19
CA ALA A 155 -9.63 9.31 2.95
C ALA A 155 -11.09 8.87 2.81
N VAL A 156 -12.02 9.82 2.82
CA VAL A 156 -13.47 9.55 2.68
C VAL A 156 -13.75 8.88 1.33
N GLY A 157 -14.50 7.79 1.38
CA GLY A 157 -14.87 7.00 0.21
C GLY A 157 -13.71 6.24 -0.45
N VAL A 158 -12.50 6.25 0.10
CA VAL A 158 -11.32 5.59 -0.51
C VAL A 158 -10.56 4.71 0.47
N SER A 159 -10.30 5.19 1.70
CA SER A 159 -9.55 4.40 2.68
C SER A 159 -10.26 3.09 3.01
N VAL A 160 -9.51 2.08 3.43
CA VAL A 160 -10.10 0.80 3.82
C VAL A 160 -11.08 0.97 4.98
N GLN A 161 -10.81 1.88 5.91
CA GLN A 161 -11.71 2.20 7.01
C GLN A 161 -13.03 2.79 6.51
N SER A 162 -12.99 3.72 5.54
CA SER A 162 -14.21 4.24 4.93
C SER A 162 -14.98 3.14 4.19
N ARG A 163 -14.30 2.24 3.48
CA ARG A 163 -14.95 1.10 2.79
C ARG A 163 -15.56 0.08 3.77
N VAL A 164 -14.91 -0.20 4.89
CA VAL A 164 -15.47 -1.08 5.93
C VAL A 164 -16.65 -0.41 6.63
N LEU A 165 -16.61 0.90 6.88
CA LEU A 165 -17.74 1.64 7.44
C LEU A 165 -18.93 1.65 6.47
N GLN A 166 -18.66 1.76 5.17
CA GLN A 166 -19.68 1.63 4.13
C GLN A 166 -20.31 0.24 4.10
N LEU A 167 -19.50 -0.82 4.22
CA LEU A 167 -20.00 -2.20 4.31
C LEU A 167 -20.86 -2.40 5.58
N ALA A 168 -20.41 -1.89 6.72
CA ALA A 168 -21.19 -1.94 7.96
C ALA A 168 -22.52 -1.16 7.82
N SER A 169 -22.49 -0.01 7.17
CA SER A 169 -23.67 0.80 6.88
C SER A 169 -24.66 0.06 5.97
N ALA A 170 -24.16 -0.62 4.93
CA ALA A 170 -25.00 -1.43 4.05
C ALA A 170 -25.62 -2.62 4.76
N LYS A 171 -24.88 -3.29 5.66
CA LYS A 171 -25.42 -4.38 6.50
C LYS A 171 -26.52 -3.90 7.45
N LEU A 172 -26.40 -2.67 7.97
CA LEU A 172 -27.34 -2.12 8.94
C LEU A 172 -28.57 -1.47 8.30
N TRP A 173 -28.38 -0.70 7.21
CA TRP A 173 -29.43 0.13 6.61
C TRP A 173 -29.77 -0.24 5.16
N GLY A 174 -29.13 -1.26 4.59
CA GLY A 174 -29.29 -1.70 3.21
C GLY A 174 -28.31 -1.04 2.24
N ASP A 175 -28.06 -1.69 1.10
CA ASP A 175 -27.04 -1.27 0.12
C ASP A 175 -27.25 0.16 -0.39
N ALA A 176 -28.50 0.63 -0.52
CA ALA A 176 -28.80 1.99 -0.94
C ALA A 176 -28.34 3.08 0.06
N GLN A 177 -28.04 2.69 1.30
CA GLN A 177 -27.58 3.57 2.38
C GLN A 177 -26.12 3.29 2.76
N PHE A 178 -25.36 2.61 1.89
CA PHE A 178 -23.97 2.26 2.18
C PHE A 178 -23.09 3.47 2.53
N ASN A 179 -23.33 4.62 1.91
CA ASN A 179 -22.56 5.85 2.12
C ASN A 179 -23.18 6.81 3.15
N LYS A 180 -24.14 6.34 3.97
CA LYS A 180 -24.88 7.20 4.91
C LYS A 180 -23.96 8.01 5.83
N LEU A 181 -22.91 7.38 6.36
CA LEU A 181 -21.96 8.01 7.29
C LEU A 181 -20.82 8.79 6.59
N ASP A 182 -20.70 8.70 5.26
CA ASP A 182 -19.71 9.49 4.52
C ASP A 182 -19.96 10.99 4.65
N LYS A 183 -21.23 11.40 4.78
CA LYS A 183 -21.65 12.80 4.93
C LYS A 183 -21.11 13.49 6.19
N ILE A 184 -20.80 12.70 7.21
CA ILE A 184 -20.23 13.17 8.48
C ILE A 184 -18.79 12.69 8.66
N SER A 185 -18.21 12.05 7.64
CA SER A 185 -16.82 11.62 7.68
C SER A 185 -15.91 12.73 7.17
N VAL A 186 -14.72 12.85 7.76
CA VAL A 186 -13.71 13.84 7.37
C VAL A 186 -12.36 13.16 7.13
N ALA A 187 -11.60 13.69 6.18
CA ALA A 187 -10.27 13.17 5.86
C ALA A 187 -9.23 13.74 6.82
N LEU A 188 -8.59 12.89 7.61
CA LEU A 188 -7.56 13.27 8.56
C LEU A 188 -6.53 12.13 8.74
N PRO A 189 -5.21 12.42 8.81
CA PRO A 189 -4.21 11.42 9.14
C PRO A 189 -4.45 10.80 10.52
N HIS A 190 -4.12 9.51 10.67
CA HIS A 190 -4.32 8.80 11.94
C HIS A 190 -3.71 9.48 13.18
N PRO A 191 -2.48 10.06 13.15
CA PRO A 191 -1.93 10.78 14.30
C PRO A 191 -2.81 11.96 14.75
N ASP A 192 -3.31 12.74 13.80
CA ASP A 192 -4.11 13.94 14.09
C ASP A 192 -5.51 13.56 14.58
N ALA A 193 -6.10 12.52 14.00
CA ALA A 193 -7.40 11.98 14.43
C ALA A 193 -7.32 11.43 15.86
N ALA A 194 -6.27 10.66 16.17
CA ALA A 194 -6.07 10.13 17.52
C ALA A 194 -5.83 11.24 18.54
N ALA A 195 -5.03 12.25 18.21
CA ALA A 195 -4.85 13.41 19.09
C ALA A 195 -6.20 14.11 19.38
N ALA A 196 -7.06 14.27 18.37
CA ALA A 196 -8.37 14.89 18.53
C ALA A 196 -9.32 14.04 19.40
N ILE A 197 -9.34 12.73 19.21
CA ILE A 197 -10.12 11.81 20.05
C ILE A 197 -9.60 11.81 21.48
N ILE A 198 -8.28 11.73 21.69
CA ILE A 198 -7.64 11.71 23.00
C ILE A 198 -7.96 12.99 23.79
N ALA A 199 -7.74 14.16 23.18
CA ALA A 199 -7.99 15.45 23.81
C ALA A 199 -9.48 15.66 24.13
N GLY A 200 -10.37 15.21 23.23
CA GLY A 200 -11.80 15.46 23.33
C GLY A 200 -12.16 16.94 23.16
N GLY A 201 -13.47 17.24 23.13
CA GLY A 201 -13.96 18.62 23.02
C GLY A 201 -13.82 19.26 21.64
N THR A 202 -13.42 18.50 20.62
CA THR A 202 -13.46 18.91 19.20
C THR A 202 -14.73 18.40 18.53
N GLU A 203 -14.97 18.80 17.27
CA GLU A 203 -16.04 18.21 16.46
C GLU A 203 -15.75 16.77 16.01
N ILE A 204 -14.48 16.33 16.08
CA ILE A 204 -14.08 14.94 15.83
C ILE A 204 -14.49 14.11 17.04
N THR A 205 -15.58 13.37 16.89
CA THR A 205 -16.14 12.52 17.94
C THR A 205 -15.93 11.04 17.67
N GLY A 206 -15.58 10.66 16.43
CA GLY A 206 -15.21 9.30 16.06
C GLY A 206 -13.96 9.24 15.19
N HIS A 207 -13.16 8.18 15.32
CA HIS A 207 -12.05 7.87 14.44
C HIS A 207 -12.06 6.39 14.11
N PHE A 208 -12.08 6.06 12.81
CA PHE A 208 -11.85 4.69 12.38
C PHE A 208 -10.36 4.49 12.15
N GLY A 209 -9.69 4.04 13.21
CA GLY A 209 -8.24 3.99 13.32
C GLY A 209 -7.64 2.66 12.92
N ASN A 210 -6.30 2.63 12.92
CA ASN A 210 -5.48 1.43 12.91
C ASN A 210 -4.53 1.45 14.11
N PRO A 211 -3.92 0.31 14.47
CA PRO A 211 -2.93 0.29 15.53
C PRO A 211 -1.67 1.11 15.19
N PRO A 212 -1.04 1.77 16.19
CA PRO A 212 -1.40 1.74 17.61
C PRO A 212 -2.41 2.83 18.02
N PHE A 213 -2.88 3.65 17.08
CA PHE A 213 -3.62 4.87 17.36
C PHE A 213 -4.96 4.61 18.06
N GLN A 214 -5.69 3.59 17.62
CA GLN A 214 -6.94 3.18 18.26
C GLN A 214 -6.72 2.70 19.71
N GLU A 215 -5.60 2.03 19.99
CA GLU A 215 -5.26 1.62 21.36
C GLU A 215 -4.85 2.82 22.22
N GLN A 216 -4.20 3.83 21.65
CA GLN A 216 -3.88 5.08 22.37
C GLN A 216 -5.15 5.82 22.76
N GLU A 217 -6.11 5.95 21.85
CA GLU A 217 -7.39 6.59 22.14
C GLU A 217 -8.11 5.95 23.31
N LEU A 218 -8.16 4.61 23.31
CA LEU A 218 -8.79 3.83 24.37
C LEU A 218 -8.03 3.91 25.70
N ALA A 219 -6.70 4.03 25.66
CA ALA A 219 -5.86 4.12 26.84
C ALA A 219 -5.85 5.52 27.47
N GLU A 220 -5.89 6.57 26.65
CA GLU A 220 -5.63 7.95 27.07
C GLU A 220 -6.91 8.79 27.23
N ASN A 221 -8.04 8.38 26.64
CA ASN A 221 -9.33 9.04 26.87
C ASN A 221 -10.34 8.14 27.59
N PRO A 222 -10.75 8.48 28.83
CA PRO A 222 -11.67 7.65 29.62
C PRO A 222 -13.10 7.59 29.05
N LYS A 223 -13.46 8.44 28.08
CA LYS A 223 -14.75 8.41 27.38
C LYS A 223 -14.72 7.56 26.11
N ALA A 224 -13.52 7.29 25.58
CA ALA A 224 -13.32 6.55 24.34
C ALA A 224 -13.80 5.10 24.47
N ARG A 225 -14.50 4.62 23.44
CA ARG A 225 -14.99 3.24 23.35
C ARG A 225 -15.04 2.78 21.91
N ILE A 226 -14.85 1.48 21.70
CA ILE A 226 -15.06 0.86 20.40
C ILE A 226 -16.57 0.83 20.12
N VAL A 227 -16.98 1.35 18.95
CA VAL A 227 -18.37 1.31 18.48
C VAL A 227 -18.55 0.48 17.21
N LEU A 228 -17.42 0.08 16.58
CA LEU A 228 -17.36 -0.90 15.48
C LEU A 228 -15.98 -1.58 15.47
N ASN A 229 -15.95 -2.89 15.29
CA ASN A 229 -14.72 -3.64 14.98
C ASN A 229 -14.81 -4.16 13.53
N SER A 230 -13.79 -3.87 12.72
CA SER A 230 -13.74 -4.32 11.33
C SER A 230 -13.82 -5.83 11.14
N TYR A 231 -13.29 -6.64 12.07
CA TYR A 231 -13.35 -8.10 11.94
C TYR A 231 -14.78 -8.62 12.07
N ASP A 232 -15.63 -8.00 12.91
CA ASP A 232 -17.05 -8.35 13.00
C ASP A 232 -17.78 -8.01 11.68
N VAL A 233 -17.39 -6.90 11.06
CA VAL A 233 -17.95 -6.47 9.77
C VAL A 233 -17.48 -7.38 8.63
N LEU A 234 -16.22 -7.80 8.62
CA LEU A 234 -15.63 -8.61 7.56
C LEU A 234 -15.79 -10.11 7.79
N GLY A 235 -16.29 -10.54 8.96
CA GLY A 235 -16.50 -11.95 9.30
C GLY A 235 -15.23 -12.70 9.74
N GLY A 236 -14.19 -11.98 10.20
CA GLY A 236 -12.95 -12.56 10.71
C GLY A 236 -11.70 -11.73 10.35
N PRO A 237 -10.50 -12.25 10.69
CA PRO A 237 -9.24 -11.57 10.41
C PRO A 237 -9.06 -11.28 8.92
N SER A 238 -8.55 -10.08 8.62
CA SER A 238 -8.41 -9.56 7.27
C SER A 238 -7.13 -8.77 7.09
N SER A 239 -6.58 -8.77 5.88
CA SER A 239 -5.45 -7.93 5.52
C SER A 239 -5.78 -6.46 5.75
N SER A 240 -5.05 -5.84 6.67
CA SER A 240 -5.23 -4.42 6.97
C SER A 240 -4.53 -3.59 5.90
N THR A 241 -3.22 -3.75 5.81
CA THR A 241 -2.37 -3.06 4.86
C THR A 241 -1.89 -4.03 3.80
N VAL A 242 -1.89 -3.56 2.56
CA VAL A 242 -1.40 -4.27 1.38
C VAL A 242 -0.48 -3.35 0.60
N LEU A 243 0.48 -3.98 -0.05
CA LEU A 243 1.42 -3.34 -0.97
C LEU A 243 0.95 -3.62 -2.38
N PHE A 244 1.09 -2.64 -3.28
CA PHE A 244 0.74 -2.81 -4.69
C PHE A 244 1.64 -2.02 -5.61
N ALA A 245 1.76 -2.50 -6.85
CA ALA A 245 2.66 -1.96 -7.86
C ALA A 245 2.02 -2.05 -9.24
N THR A 246 2.59 -1.33 -10.21
CA THR A 246 2.23 -1.47 -11.62
C THR A 246 2.83 -2.75 -12.21
N GLU A 247 2.16 -3.34 -13.20
CA GLU A 247 2.70 -4.47 -13.96
C GLU A 247 4.04 -4.12 -14.63
N LYS A 248 4.16 -2.88 -15.12
CA LYS A 248 5.39 -2.35 -15.72
C LYS A 248 6.56 -2.39 -14.74
N PHE A 249 6.40 -1.90 -13.51
CA PHE A 249 7.48 -1.92 -12.52
C PHE A 249 7.96 -3.35 -12.24
N ARG A 250 7.03 -4.28 -12.01
CA ARG A 250 7.32 -5.70 -11.77
C ARG A 250 8.07 -6.34 -12.95
N LYS A 251 7.65 -6.03 -14.19
CA LYS A 251 8.26 -6.57 -15.41
C LYS A 251 9.66 -6.00 -15.67
N ASP A 252 9.82 -4.69 -15.48
CA ASP A 252 11.04 -3.98 -15.86
C ASP A 252 12.13 -4.04 -14.78
N ASN A 253 11.77 -4.38 -13.53
CA ASN A 253 12.71 -4.46 -12.39
C ASN A 253 12.63 -5.84 -11.69
N PRO A 254 12.79 -6.96 -12.42
CA PRO A 254 12.50 -8.29 -11.89
C PRO A 254 13.38 -8.66 -10.68
N LYS A 255 14.66 -8.25 -10.64
CA LYS A 255 15.54 -8.58 -9.51
C LYS A 255 15.31 -7.66 -8.33
N THR A 256 15.09 -6.35 -8.56
CA THR A 256 14.69 -5.43 -7.49
C THR A 256 13.39 -5.87 -6.83
N TYR A 257 12.41 -6.28 -7.64
CA TYR A 257 11.12 -6.79 -7.15
C TYR A 257 11.27 -8.10 -6.37
N LYS A 258 12.10 -9.02 -6.84
CA LYS A 258 12.41 -10.27 -6.12
C LYS A 258 13.11 -10.01 -4.79
N ALA A 259 14.10 -9.12 -4.76
CA ALA A 259 14.80 -8.71 -3.55
C ALA A 259 13.84 -8.07 -2.54
N PHE A 260 12.91 -7.24 -3.03
CA PHE A 260 11.86 -6.66 -2.20
C PHE A 260 10.95 -7.73 -1.57
N GLN A 261 10.47 -8.71 -2.32
CA GLN A 261 9.67 -9.81 -1.76
C GLN A 261 10.45 -10.65 -0.73
N ALA A 262 11.74 -10.92 -0.99
CA ALA A 262 12.60 -11.64 -0.05
C ALA A 262 12.80 -10.85 1.25
N ALA A 263 12.98 -9.53 1.15
CA ALA A 263 13.09 -8.63 2.30
C ALA A 263 11.82 -8.62 3.15
N LEU A 264 10.63 -8.60 2.53
CA LEU A 264 9.35 -8.69 3.24
C LEU A 264 9.23 -10.02 3.99
N LYS A 265 9.65 -11.13 3.36
CA LYS A 265 9.60 -12.47 3.98
C LYS A 265 10.50 -12.54 5.20
N GLU A 266 11.74 -12.05 5.09
CA GLU A 266 12.68 -12.00 6.22
C GLU A 266 12.16 -11.07 7.32
N ALA A 267 11.59 -9.90 6.97
CA ALA A 267 10.99 -8.98 7.93
C ALA A 267 9.80 -9.59 8.68
N ALA A 268 8.93 -10.35 7.99
CA ALA A 268 7.79 -11.05 8.61
C ALA A 268 8.27 -12.11 9.62
N GLN A 269 9.27 -12.90 9.23
CA GLN A 269 9.89 -13.90 10.11
C GLN A 269 10.54 -13.23 11.33
N PHE A 270 11.26 -12.12 11.12
CA PHE A 270 11.88 -11.36 12.19
C PHE A 270 10.84 -10.82 13.18
N ALA A 271 9.79 -10.15 12.69
CA ALA A 271 8.76 -9.54 13.52
C ALA A 271 8.00 -10.58 14.36
N ALA A 272 7.69 -11.74 13.77
CA ALA A 272 7.01 -12.83 14.47
C ALA A 272 7.90 -13.47 15.56
N ALA A 273 9.19 -13.66 15.29
CA ALA A 273 10.12 -14.29 16.23
C ALA A 273 10.66 -13.32 17.31
N ASN A 274 10.68 -12.01 17.02
CA ASN A 274 11.36 -11.00 17.84
C ASN A 274 10.47 -9.77 18.10
N PRO A 275 9.28 -9.93 18.72
CA PRO A 275 8.31 -8.83 18.87
C PRO A 275 8.86 -7.64 19.67
N GLU A 276 9.71 -7.88 20.67
CA GLU A 276 10.42 -6.85 21.43
C GLU A 276 11.34 -6.00 20.54
N GLN A 277 12.20 -6.65 19.75
CA GLN A 277 13.14 -5.96 18.86
C GLN A 277 12.41 -5.31 17.69
N ALA A 278 11.29 -5.87 17.25
CA ALA A 278 10.43 -5.26 16.25
C ALA A 278 9.81 -3.96 16.78
N ALA A 279 9.39 -3.91 18.06
CA ALA A 279 8.95 -2.67 18.71
C ALA A 279 10.07 -1.61 18.73
N ASP A 280 11.30 -2.01 19.09
CA ASP A 280 12.47 -1.12 19.07
C ASP A 280 12.76 -0.56 17.68
N THR A 281 12.61 -1.41 16.67
CA THR A 281 12.77 -1.03 15.26
C THR A 281 11.72 0.01 14.86
N TYR A 282 10.44 -0.22 15.20
CA TYR A 282 9.38 0.74 14.92
C TYR A 282 9.68 2.11 15.55
N LEU A 283 10.06 2.15 16.82
CA LEU A 283 10.38 3.39 17.53
C LEU A 283 11.54 4.14 16.86
N ARG A 284 12.62 3.42 16.53
CA ARG A 284 13.81 4.00 15.89
C ARG A 284 13.53 4.55 14.49
N VAL A 285 12.80 3.79 13.67
CA VAL A 285 12.51 4.19 12.28
C VAL A 285 11.48 5.31 12.20
N THR A 286 10.47 5.29 13.07
CA THR A 286 9.36 6.26 13.01
C THR A 286 9.60 7.51 13.85
N GLY A 287 10.50 7.44 14.84
CA GLY A 287 10.68 8.50 15.83
C GLY A 287 9.48 8.66 16.77
N ALA A 288 8.56 7.69 16.81
CA ALA A 288 7.38 7.72 17.66
C ALA A 288 7.76 7.80 19.14
N LYS A 289 7.11 8.69 19.88
CA LYS A 289 7.29 8.86 21.34
C LYS A 289 6.26 8.02 22.10
N LEU A 290 6.25 6.72 21.83
CA LEU A 290 5.35 5.76 22.46
C LEU A 290 6.07 4.97 23.54
N ASP A 291 5.33 4.59 24.58
CA ASP A 291 5.84 3.62 25.54
C ASP A 291 6.13 2.28 24.83
N ARG A 292 7.33 1.75 25.07
CA ARG A 292 7.78 0.51 24.43
C ARG A 292 6.93 -0.68 24.85
N SER A 293 6.54 -0.75 26.12
CA SER A 293 5.74 -1.87 26.64
C SER A 293 4.33 -1.86 26.05
N PHE A 294 3.76 -0.67 25.82
CA PHE A 294 2.51 -0.47 25.11
C PHE A 294 2.59 -1.00 23.67
N LEU A 295 3.63 -0.64 22.92
CA LEU A 295 3.82 -1.16 21.57
C LEU A 295 3.96 -2.69 21.53
N ILE A 296 4.71 -3.27 22.47
CA ILE A 296 4.85 -4.74 22.54
C ILE A 296 3.50 -5.41 22.78
N LYS A 297 2.64 -4.84 23.62
CA LYS A 297 1.27 -5.35 23.83
C LYS A 297 0.44 -5.30 22.54
N VAL A 298 0.57 -4.23 21.76
CA VAL A 298 -0.09 -4.11 20.44
C VAL A 298 0.43 -5.17 19.46
N ILE A 299 1.76 -5.36 19.37
CA ILE A 299 2.39 -6.36 18.50
C ILE A 299 1.98 -7.79 18.86
N LYS A 300 1.89 -8.09 20.17
CA LYS A 300 1.55 -9.41 20.71
C LYS A 300 0.04 -9.64 20.85
N ASN A 301 -0.79 -8.71 20.39
CA ASN A 301 -2.24 -8.89 20.42
C ASN A 301 -2.61 -10.14 19.59
N PRO A 302 -3.41 -11.09 20.13
CA PRO A 302 -3.79 -12.31 19.40
C PRO A 302 -4.55 -12.06 18.08
N ASP A 303 -5.18 -10.90 17.93
CA ASP A 303 -5.88 -10.49 16.70
C ASP A 303 -4.94 -9.90 15.63
N VAL A 304 -3.66 -9.71 15.99
CA VAL A 304 -2.61 -9.17 15.12
C VAL A 304 -1.74 -10.30 14.58
N GLN A 305 -1.53 -10.28 13.26
CA GLN A 305 -0.68 -11.26 12.57
C GLN A 305 0.20 -10.54 11.56
N PHE A 306 1.51 -10.76 11.60
CA PHE A 306 2.43 -10.32 10.55
C PHE A 306 2.49 -11.39 9.46
N LYS A 307 1.85 -11.12 8.34
CA LYS A 307 1.57 -12.11 7.29
C LYS A 307 1.63 -11.46 5.91
N LEU A 308 2.18 -12.17 4.92
CA LEU A 308 2.36 -11.63 3.57
C LEU A 308 1.26 -12.07 2.60
N GLU A 309 0.61 -13.21 2.87
CA GLU A 309 -0.48 -13.69 2.05
C GLU A 309 -1.74 -12.84 2.32
N PRO A 310 -2.45 -12.39 1.27
CA PRO A 310 -3.67 -11.63 1.46
C PRO A 310 -4.76 -12.50 2.09
N GLN A 311 -5.58 -11.93 2.97
CA GLN A 311 -6.61 -12.66 3.70
C GLN A 311 -7.89 -11.85 3.80
N ASN A 312 -9.01 -12.53 3.54
CA ASN A 312 -10.37 -12.01 3.65
C ASN A 312 -10.56 -10.67 2.91
N THR A 313 -10.05 -10.59 1.68
CA THR A 313 -10.11 -9.36 0.88
C THR A 313 -11.30 -9.34 -0.08
N TYR A 314 -11.81 -10.51 -0.46
CA TYR A 314 -12.80 -10.65 -1.53
C TYR A 314 -14.18 -10.12 -1.15
N ALA A 315 -14.63 -10.31 0.09
CA ALA A 315 -15.94 -9.82 0.53
C ALA A 315 -16.08 -8.29 0.39
N LEU A 316 -15.00 -7.55 0.66
CA LEU A 316 -14.98 -6.10 0.46
C LEU A 316 -14.99 -5.74 -1.03
N ALA A 317 -14.31 -6.52 -1.87
CA ALA A 317 -14.28 -6.32 -3.32
C ALA A 317 -15.65 -6.55 -3.96
N GLU A 318 -16.32 -7.64 -3.60
CA GLU A 318 -17.69 -7.95 -4.03
C GLU A 318 -18.65 -6.84 -3.61
N PHE A 319 -18.57 -6.39 -2.35
CA PHE A 319 -19.35 -5.26 -1.85
C PHE A 319 -19.10 -3.99 -2.66
N MET A 320 -17.84 -3.62 -2.90
CA MET A 320 -17.50 -2.42 -3.66
C MET A 320 -18.05 -2.46 -5.08
N HIS A 321 -18.10 -3.62 -5.73
CA HIS A 321 -18.76 -3.77 -7.03
C HIS A 321 -20.29 -3.63 -6.89
N LYS A 322 -20.88 -4.32 -5.91
CA LYS A 322 -22.33 -4.33 -5.65
C LYS A 322 -22.91 -2.90 -5.47
N VAL A 323 -22.17 -2.01 -4.81
CA VAL A 323 -22.58 -0.61 -4.60
C VAL A 323 -22.09 0.35 -5.69
N GLY A 324 -21.45 -0.15 -6.75
CA GLY A 324 -20.95 0.65 -7.88
C GLY A 324 -19.70 1.48 -7.58
N ALA A 325 -18.99 1.20 -6.47
CA ALA A 325 -17.74 1.87 -6.13
C ALA A 325 -16.57 1.44 -7.02
N ILE A 326 -16.61 0.23 -7.57
CA ILE A 326 -15.76 -0.25 -8.67
C ILE A 326 -16.65 -0.77 -9.79
N LYS A 327 -16.18 -0.67 -11.04
CA LYS A 327 -16.97 -1.06 -12.23
C LYS A 327 -16.80 -2.53 -12.60
N ASN A 328 -15.61 -3.07 -12.40
CA ASN A 328 -15.28 -4.45 -12.76
C ASN A 328 -15.48 -5.35 -11.54
N ALA A 329 -16.30 -6.40 -11.69
CA ALA A 329 -16.42 -7.45 -10.69
C ALA A 329 -15.17 -8.35 -10.73
N PRO A 330 -14.38 -8.47 -9.65
CA PRO A 330 -13.41 -9.54 -9.54
C PRO A 330 -14.14 -10.87 -9.30
N ALA A 331 -13.64 -11.96 -9.88
CA ALA A 331 -14.11 -13.32 -9.62
C ALA A 331 -13.44 -13.93 -8.38
N SER A 332 -12.24 -13.45 -8.03
CA SER A 332 -11.53 -13.83 -6.80
C SER A 332 -10.45 -12.80 -6.45
N TRP A 333 -9.81 -12.97 -5.30
CA TRP A 333 -8.66 -12.14 -4.90
C TRP A 333 -7.50 -12.17 -5.90
N ARG A 334 -7.36 -13.26 -6.68
CA ARG A 334 -6.31 -13.42 -7.70
C ARG A 334 -6.42 -12.43 -8.85
N ASP A 335 -7.57 -11.78 -9.03
CA ASP A 335 -7.72 -10.79 -10.10
C ASP A 335 -6.99 -9.49 -9.78
N TYR A 336 -6.88 -9.14 -8.48
CA TYR A 336 -6.29 -7.90 -7.99
C TYR A 336 -5.01 -8.08 -7.18
N PHE A 337 -4.48 -9.29 -7.10
CA PHE A 337 -3.11 -9.58 -6.69
C PHE A 337 -2.32 -10.17 -7.86
N PHE A 338 -1.01 -9.93 -7.90
CA PHE A 338 -0.13 -10.70 -8.78
C PHE A 338 -0.03 -12.14 -8.29
N ASP A 339 0.21 -13.08 -9.19
CA ASP A 339 0.46 -14.48 -8.84
C ASP A 339 1.93 -14.66 -8.46
N ASP A 340 2.29 -14.14 -7.29
CA ASP A 340 3.64 -14.23 -6.73
C ASP A 340 3.68 -15.21 -5.55
N PRO A 341 4.83 -15.87 -5.27
CA PRO A 341 4.94 -16.84 -4.19
C PRO A 341 4.48 -16.33 -2.81
N VAL A 342 4.72 -15.05 -2.49
CA VAL A 342 4.29 -14.44 -1.20
C VAL A 342 2.78 -14.22 -1.11
N THR A 343 2.07 -14.29 -2.22
CA THR A 343 0.61 -14.10 -2.31
C THR A 343 -0.15 -15.38 -2.62
N ALA A 344 0.54 -16.44 -3.06
CA ALA A 344 -0.06 -17.64 -3.65
C ALA A 344 -1.09 -18.35 -2.77
N GLN A 345 -0.93 -18.28 -1.44
CA GLN A 345 -1.84 -18.90 -0.47
C GLN A 345 -2.88 -17.92 0.12
N GLY A 346 -3.18 -16.84 -0.61
CA GLY A 346 -4.19 -15.88 -0.21
C GLY A 346 -5.61 -16.43 -0.12
N SER A 347 -6.49 -15.72 0.57
CA SER A 347 -7.92 -16.04 0.74
C SER A 347 -8.84 -14.83 0.64
#